data_AF-A0A940EKZ8-F1
#
_entry.id   AF-A0A940EKZ8-F1
#
_cell.length_a   1.000
_cell.length_b   1.000
_cell.length_c   1.000
_cell.angle_alpha   90.00
_cell.angle_beta   90.00
_cell.angle_gamma   90.00
#
_symmetry.space_group_name_H-M   'P 1'
#
loop_
_entity.id
_entity.type
_entity.pdbx_description
1 polymer ?
#
loop_
_entity_poly.entity_id
_entity_poly.type
_entity_poly.pdbx_seq_one_letter_code
_entity_poly.pdbx_strand_id
1 'polypeptide(L)'
;MSNLEETFGYLKSIVKQKSFSIKIDCENFETVFIVEVEGGFQITDNCETFLYLDKNSSRTYLKYKDLDFSIIKKICDDNSVKLTRIDDESYHQINVTVFSVSDLSIAINNVANAIDAVFSYAYID
;
A
#
# COMPACT_ATOMS: atom_id res chain seq x y z
N MET A 1 21.93 13.58 4.75
CA MET A 1 21.19 12.76 3.77
C MET A 1 20.84 11.47 4.44
N SER A 2 19.61 10.98 4.27
CA SER A 2 19.11 9.89 5.11
C SER A 2 19.61 8.53 4.63
N ASN A 3 19.84 7.59 5.55
CA ASN A 3 20.31 6.23 5.28
C ASN A 3 19.50 5.49 4.20
N LEU A 4 18.22 5.84 4.02
CA LEU A 4 17.35 5.16 3.06
C LEU A 4 17.63 5.55 1.59
N GLU A 5 17.88 6.83 1.29
CA GLU A 5 18.23 7.28 -0.06
C GLU A 5 19.56 6.65 -0.50
N GLU A 6 20.52 6.57 0.43
CA GLU A 6 21.80 5.88 0.21
C GLU A 6 21.60 4.38 -0.02
N THR A 7 20.68 3.76 0.73
CA THR A 7 20.32 2.34 0.54
C THR A 7 19.71 2.11 -0.84
N PHE A 8 18.74 2.93 -1.28
CA PHE A 8 18.17 2.82 -2.63
C PHE A 8 19.24 3.03 -3.71
N GLY A 9 20.10 4.05 -3.56
CA GLY A 9 21.20 4.32 -4.49
C GLY A 9 22.20 3.16 -4.59
N TYR A 10 22.58 2.59 -3.44
CA TYR A 10 23.47 1.43 -3.37
C TYR A 10 22.85 0.20 -4.03
N LEU A 11 21.60 -0.14 -3.69
CA LEU A 11 20.89 -1.28 -4.28
C LEU A 11 20.74 -1.15 -5.80
N LYS A 12 20.41 0.04 -6.31
CA LYS A 12 20.38 0.34 -7.75
C LYS A 12 21.71 0.06 -8.43
N SER A 13 22.82 0.46 -7.79
CA SER A 13 24.16 0.29 -8.35
C SER A 13 24.56 -1.19 -8.49
N ILE A 14 24.10 -2.05 -7.58
CA ILE A 14 24.42 -3.48 -7.59
C ILE A 14 23.51 -4.25 -8.54
N VAL A 15 22.20 -4.05 -8.42
CA VAL A 15 21.22 -4.91 -9.08
C VAL A 15 20.95 -4.48 -10.53
N LYS A 16 21.38 -3.26 -10.91
CA LYS A 16 21.32 -2.73 -12.29
C LYS A 16 19.91 -2.74 -12.90
N GLN A 17 18.88 -2.51 -12.08
CA GLN A 17 17.50 -2.33 -12.55
C GLN A 17 17.07 -0.87 -12.48
N LYS A 18 16.03 -0.54 -13.24
CA LYS A 18 15.51 0.83 -13.34
C LYS A 18 14.65 1.23 -12.13
N SER A 19 14.04 0.26 -11.45
CA SER A 19 13.16 0.49 -10.31
C SER A 19 13.33 -0.59 -9.24
N PHE A 20 13.08 -0.22 -8.00
CA PHE A 20 13.09 -1.09 -6.83
C PHE A 20 11.94 -0.71 -5.90
N SER A 21 11.44 -1.70 -5.19
CA SER A 21 10.57 -1.50 -4.04
C SER A 21 11.18 -2.19 -2.81
N ILE A 22 10.94 -1.62 -1.64
CA ILE A 22 11.23 -2.27 -0.35
C ILE A 22 9.92 -2.80 0.18
N LYS A 23 9.84 -4.12 0.36
CA LYS A 23 8.73 -4.76 1.08
C LYS A 23 8.99 -4.66 2.59
N ILE A 24 7.97 -4.26 3.33
CA ILE A 24 7.97 -4.08 4.78
C ILE A 24 6.86 -4.95 5.36
N ASP A 25 7.24 -5.90 6.20
CA ASP A 25 6.30 -6.67 7.00
C ASP A 25 6.08 -5.91 8.32
N CYS A 26 4.86 -5.43 8.54
CA CYS A 26 4.49 -4.59 9.67
C CYS A 26 4.10 -5.44 10.90
N GLU A 27 4.12 -4.84 12.09
CA GLU A 27 3.76 -5.53 13.34
C GLU A 27 2.29 -5.98 13.38
N ASN A 28 1.41 -5.28 12.66
CA ASN A 28 0.00 -5.66 12.48
C ASN A 28 -0.20 -6.75 11.40
N PHE A 29 0.88 -7.43 10.98
CA PHE A 29 0.90 -8.46 9.94
C PHE A 29 0.62 -7.98 8.51
N GLU A 30 0.49 -6.67 8.31
CA GLU A 30 0.28 -6.11 6.98
C GLU A 30 1.58 -5.95 6.21
N THR A 31 1.49 -6.14 4.89
CA THR A 31 2.60 -5.90 3.97
C THR A 31 2.44 -4.52 3.33
N VAL A 32 3.47 -3.69 3.44
CA VAL A 32 3.55 -2.37 2.79
C VAL A 32 4.81 -2.28 1.94
N PHE A 33 4.73 -1.59 0.82
CA PHE A 33 5.83 -1.36 -0.11
C PHE A 33 6.24 0.11 -0.11
N ILE A 34 7.54 0.37 -0.09
CA ILE A 34 8.10 1.68 -0.43
C ILE A 34 8.62 1.62 -1.86
N VAL A 35 8.10 2.47 -2.72
CA VAL A 35 8.52 2.63 -4.13
C VAL A 35 9.08 4.04 -4.30
N GLU A 36 10.27 4.14 -4.89
CA GLU A 36 10.83 5.45 -5.23
C GLU A 36 10.09 6.06 -6.42
N VAL A 37 9.70 7.32 -6.27
CA VAL A 37 9.02 8.11 -7.31
C VAL A 37 9.77 9.43 -7.53
N GLU A 38 9.40 10.21 -8.53
CA GLU A 38 10.04 11.50 -8.79
C GLU A 38 9.97 12.42 -7.57
N GLY A 39 11.13 12.67 -6.96
CA GLY A 39 11.28 13.58 -5.82
C GLY A 39 10.83 13.02 -4.46
N GLY A 40 10.46 11.75 -4.35
CA GLY A 40 9.98 11.20 -3.08
C GLY A 40 9.74 9.69 -3.07
N PHE A 41 8.88 9.25 -2.17
CA PHE A 41 8.55 7.86 -1.94
C PHE A 41 7.03 7.66 -1.94
N GLN A 42 6.56 6.68 -2.69
CA GLN A 42 5.21 6.17 -2.58
C GLN A 42 5.21 4.98 -1.62
N ILE A 43 4.31 5.03 -0.64
CA ILE A 43 4.04 3.95 0.29
C ILE A 43 2.72 3.33 -0.15
N THR A 44 2.67 2.00 -0.29
CA THR A 44 1.50 1.34 -0.89
C THR A 44 1.34 -0.13 -0.52
N ASP A 45 0.12 -0.64 -0.62
CA ASP A 45 -0.19 -2.08 -0.61
C ASP A 45 0.20 -2.81 -1.92
N ASN A 46 0.64 -2.07 -2.97
CA ASN A 46 0.95 -2.63 -4.29
C ASN A 46 -0.20 -3.48 -4.88
N CYS A 47 -1.44 -3.04 -4.64
CA CYS A 47 -2.68 -3.73 -5.03
C CYS A 47 -2.91 -5.10 -4.37
N GLU A 48 -2.08 -5.52 -3.42
CA GLU A 48 -2.14 -6.86 -2.81
C GLU A 48 -3.42 -7.07 -2.00
N THR A 49 -3.94 -6.03 -1.35
CA THR A 49 -5.16 -6.11 -0.53
C THR A 49 -6.36 -6.54 -1.35
N PHE A 50 -6.61 -5.85 -2.47
CA PHE A 50 -7.77 -6.12 -3.31
C PHE A 50 -7.58 -7.36 -4.18
N LEU A 51 -6.35 -7.65 -4.60
CA LEU A 51 -5.99 -8.92 -5.24
C LEU A 51 -6.31 -10.10 -4.31
N TYR A 52 -5.99 -9.97 -3.01
CA TYR A 52 -6.30 -10.99 -2.01
C TYR A 52 -7.80 -11.16 -1.84
N LEU A 53 -8.57 -10.08 -1.66
CA LEU A 53 -10.03 -10.15 -1.50
C LEU A 53 -10.74 -10.77 -2.71
N ASP A 54 -10.17 -10.63 -3.90
CA ASP A 54 -10.69 -11.30 -5.10
C ASP A 54 -10.34 -12.80 -5.12
N LYS A 55 -9.05 -13.12 -5.02
CA LYS A 55 -8.52 -14.49 -5.20
C LYS A 55 -8.74 -15.42 -4.01
N ASN A 56 -8.69 -14.88 -2.80
CA ASN A 56 -8.75 -15.62 -1.54
C ASN A 56 -10.04 -15.32 -0.77
N SER A 57 -11.12 -15.03 -1.50
CA SER A 57 -12.47 -14.99 -0.94
C SER A 57 -12.88 -16.38 -0.42
N SER A 58 -12.36 -16.71 0.75
CA SER A 58 -12.95 -17.70 1.64
C SER A 58 -14.35 -17.21 2.06
N ARG A 59 -15.13 -18.06 2.74
CA ARG A 59 -16.43 -17.65 3.31
C ARG A 59 -16.31 -16.47 4.30
N THR A 60 -15.08 -16.14 4.70
CA THR A 60 -14.71 -15.16 5.72
C THR A 60 -14.63 -13.71 5.21
N TYR A 61 -14.57 -13.46 3.90
CA TYR A 61 -14.46 -12.10 3.36
C TYR A 61 -15.35 -11.85 2.15
N LEU A 62 -15.84 -10.61 2.02
CA LEU A 62 -16.48 -10.08 0.83
C LEU A 62 -15.52 -10.13 -0.34
N LYS A 63 -16.06 -10.48 -1.51
CA LYS A 63 -15.29 -10.46 -2.76
C LYS A 63 -15.07 -9.03 -3.21
N TYR A 64 -13.99 -8.79 -3.92
CA TYR A 64 -13.66 -7.49 -4.51
C TYR A 64 -14.85 -6.82 -5.23
N LYS A 65 -15.58 -7.57 -6.04
CA LYS A 65 -16.75 -7.08 -6.79
C LYS A 65 -17.97 -6.70 -5.93
N ASP A 66 -18.00 -7.18 -4.68
CA ASP A 66 -19.10 -6.99 -3.74
C ASP A 66 -18.77 -5.86 -2.72
N LEU A 67 -17.58 -5.27 -2.80
CA LEU A 67 -17.16 -4.15 -1.95
C LEU A 67 -17.84 -2.84 -2.38
N ASP A 68 -18.28 -2.04 -1.41
CA ASP A 68 -18.69 -0.67 -1.65
C ASP A 68 -17.47 0.27 -1.61
N PHE A 69 -17.00 0.67 -2.78
CA PHE A 69 -15.83 1.56 -2.90
C PHE A 69 -16.04 2.95 -2.31
N SER A 70 -17.27 3.39 -2.06
CA SER A 70 -17.50 4.65 -1.31
C SER A 70 -17.08 4.52 0.15
N ILE A 71 -17.28 3.35 0.76
CA ILE A 71 -16.84 3.04 2.13
C ILE A 71 -15.33 2.89 2.16
N ILE A 72 -14.75 2.15 1.21
CA ILE A 72 -13.29 1.99 1.09
C ILE A 72 -12.60 3.35 0.93
N LYS A 73 -13.15 4.23 0.08
CA LYS A 73 -12.64 5.58 -0.09
C LYS A 73 -12.66 6.35 1.23
N LYS A 74 -13.75 6.26 1.99
CA LYS A 74 -13.84 6.88 3.32
C LYS A 74 -12.79 6.33 4.29
N ILE A 75 -12.58 5.01 4.32
CA ILE A 75 -11.52 4.38 5.13
C ILE A 75 -10.15 4.95 4.78
N CYS A 76 -9.86 5.11 3.48
CA CYS A 76 -8.61 5.70 3.02
C CYS A 76 -8.48 7.17 3.46
N ASP A 77 -9.54 7.97 3.27
CA ASP A 77 -9.58 9.38 3.66
C ASP A 77 -9.37 9.54 5.19
N ASP A 78 -10.03 8.71 6.01
CA ASP A 78 -9.90 8.71 7.48
C ASP A 78 -8.47 8.33 7.94
N ASN A 79 -7.73 7.56 7.14
CA ASN A 79 -6.33 7.19 7.39
C ASN A 79 -5.33 8.10 6.66
N SER A 80 -5.77 9.20 6.04
CA SER A 80 -4.90 10.12 5.28
C SER A 80 -4.10 9.43 4.16
N VAL A 81 -4.69 8.42 3.52
CA VAL A 81 -4.16 7.75 2.33
C VAL A 81 -5.14 7.88 1.17
N LYS A 82 -4.69 7.53 -0.04
CA LYS A 82 -5.49 7.59 -1.25
C LYS A 82 -5.86 6.19 -1.69
N LEU A 83 -7.08 6.06 -2.18
CA LEU A 83 -7.48 4.96 -3.04
C LEU A 83 -7.31 5.40 -4.49
N THR A 84 -6.38 4.76 -5.22
CA THR A 84 -6.15 5.05 -6.64
C THR A 84 -6.31 3.81 -7.48
N ARG A 85 -6.37 3.99 -8.80
CA ARG A 85 -6.39 2.92 -9.79
C ARG A 85 -5.53 3.35 -10.96
N ILE A 86 -4.63 2.48 -11.44
CA ILE A 86 -3.69 2.82 -12.52
C ILE A 86 -4.41 2.81 -13.86
N ASP A 87 -5.30 1.84 -14.06
CA ASP A 87 -6.12 1.66 -15.26
C ASP A 87 -7.39 0.84 -14.94
N ASP A 88 -8.26 0.65 -15.92
CA ASP A 88 -9.53 -0.08 -15.73
C ASP A 88 -9.37 -1.60 -15.61
N GLU A 89 -8.17 -2.14 -15.79
CA GLU A 89 -7.87 -3.57 -15.70
C GLU A 89 -7.15 -3.96 -14.40
N SER A 90 -6.56 -2.98 -13.71
CA SER A 90 -5.87 -3.13 -12.43
C SER A 90 -6.84 -3.09 -11.26
N TYR A 91 -6.44 -3.74 -10.17
CA TYR A 91 -7.09 -3.55 -8.87
C TYR A 91 -6.80 -2.14 -8.35
N HIS A 92 -7.67 -1.67 -7.45
CA HIS A 92 -7.36 -0.46 -6.70
C HIS A 92 -6.09 -0.64 -5.86
N GLN A 93 -5.50 0.48 -5.48
CA GLN A 93 -4.27 0.57 -4.71
C GLN A 93 -4.50 1.54 -3.55
N ILE A 94 -4.08 1.13 -2.35
CA ILE A 94 -4.01 2.01 -1.17
C ILE A 94 -2.61 2.59 -1.14
N ASN A 95 -2.50 3.92 -1.19
CA ASN A 95 -1.19 4.56 -1.21
C ASN A 95 -1.15 6.00 -0.72
N VAL A 96 0.06 6.46 -0.40
CA VAL A 96 0.37 7.86 -0.12
C VAL A 96 1.77 8.17 -0.66
N THR A 97 1.99 9.43 -1.08
CA THR A 97 3.31 9.90 -1.50
C THR A 97 3.84 10.89 -0.48
N VAL A 98 5.08 10.69 -0.05
CA VAL A 98 5.81 11.61 0.83
C VAL A 98 7.11 12.05 0.18
N PHE A 99 7.54 13.26 0.50
CA PHE A 99 8.75 13.88 -0.07
C PHE A 99 9.88 14.01 0.96
N SER A 100 9.66 13.52 2.18
CA SER A 100 10.65 13.52 3.26
C SER A 100 10.72 12.15 3.91
N VAL A 101 11.94 11.70 4.20
CA VAL A 101 12.20 10.45 4.94
C VAL A 101 11.66 10.51 6.37
N SER A 102 11.57 11.70 6.97
CA SER A 102 10.97 11.88 8.30
C SER A 102 9.53 11.40 8.38
N ASP A 103 8.81 11.40 7.25
CA ASP A 103 7.38 11.14 7.20
C ASP A 103 7.06 9.69 6.84
N LEU A 104 8.08 8.89 6.48
CA LEU A 104 7.91 7.51 6.03
C LEU A 104 7.24 6.63 7.08
N SER A 105 7.66 6.71 8.34
CA SER A 105 7.09 5.87 9.39
C SER A 105 5.59 6.14 9.58
N ILE A 106 5.18 7.41 9.53
CA ILE A 106 3.77 7.80 9.62
C ILE A 106 3.02 7.30 8.38
N ALA A 107 3.57 7.48 7.18
CA ALA A 107 2.97 7.02 5.93
C ALA A 107 2.80 5.50 5.88
N ILE A 108 3.79 4.73 6.34
CA ILE A 108 3.73 3.26 6.44
C ILE A 108 2.60 2.85 7.36
N ASN A 109 2.54 3.42 8.56
CA ASN A 109 1.48 3.12 9.52
C ASN A 109 0.09 3.48 8.99
N ASN A 110 -0.04 4.62 8.29
CA ASN A 110 -1.31 5.03 7.70
C ASN A 110 -1.80 4.04 6.62
N VAL A 111 -0.89 3.55 5.75
CA VAL A 111 -1.24 2.54 4.76
C VAL A 111 -1.58 1.21 5.43
N ALA A 112 -0.77 0.75 6.39
CA ALA A 112 -1.02 -0.48 7.13
C ALA A 112 -2.39 -0.46 7.86
N ASN A 113 -2.71 0.64 8.55
CA ASN A 113 -4.00 0.81 9.22
C ASN A 113 -5.18 0.85 8.24
N ALA A 114 -5.00 1.47 7.07
CA ALA A 114 -6.03 1.47 6.03
C ALA A 114 -6.29 0.06 5.49
N ILE A 115 -5.24 -0.75 5.30
CA ILE A 115 -5.37 -2.16 4.88
C ILE A 115 -6.16 -2.96 5.93
N ASP A 116 -5.79 -2.85 7.21
CA ASP A 116 -6.51 -3.50 8.33
C ASP A 116 -7.99 -3.13 8.36
N ALA A 117 -8.29 -1.83 8.20
CA ALA A 117 -9.66 -1.32 8.21
C ALA A 117 -10.46 -1.84 7.01
N VAL A 118 -9.84 -1.97 5.84
CA VAL A 118 -10.45 -2.58 4.66
C VAL A 118 -10.77 -4.06 4.90
N PHE A 119 -9.84 -4.83 5.47
CA PHE A 119 -10.11 -6.24 5.81
C PHE A 119 -11.19 -6.38 6.88
N SER A 120 -11.18 -5.50 7.88
CA SER A 120 -12.22 -5.47 8.93
C SER A 120 -13.60 -5.19 8.36
N TYR A 121 -13.70 -4.25 7.41
CA TYR A 121 -14.94 -3.98 6.68
C TYR A 121 -15.38 -5.16 5.80
N ALA A 122 -14.42 -5.80 5.13
CA ALA A 122 -14.69 -6.91 4.23
C ALA A 122 -15.05 -8.22 4.97
N TYR A 123 -14.80 -8.32 6.26
CA TYR A 123 -15.02 -9.54 7.03
C TYR A 123 -16.50 -9.95 7.08
N ILE A 124 -16.78 -11.22 6.84
CA ILE A 124 -18.09 -11.86 6.94
C ILE A 124 -17.97 -12.94 8.02
N ASP A 125 -18.77 -12.81 9.09
CA ASP A 125 -18.91 -13.81 10.16
C ASP A 125 -19.30 -15.21 9.62
#